data_AF-A0A482WAH5-F1
#
_entry.id   AF-A0A482WAH5-F1
#
_cell.length_a   1.000
_cell.length_b   1.000
_cell.length_c   1.000
_cell.angle_alpha   90.00
_cell.angle_beta   90.00
_cell.angle_gamma   90.00
#
_symmetry.space_group_name_H-M   'P 1'
#
loop_
_entity.id
_entity.type
_entity.pdbx_description
1 polymer ?
#
loop_
_entity_poly.entity_id
_entity_poly.type
_entity_poly.pdbx_seq_one_letter_code
_entity_poly.pdbx_strand_id
1 'polypeptide(L)' 'MFTQVHKTFMIESYFRNGRKVEGEWQYSVSNCLEEFRNEFPNLAVDENSFRCTLRRVVQVFRDTEVLVERKALG' A
#
# COMPACT_ATOMS: atom_id res chain seq x y z
N MET A 1 -12.28 -6.80 8.90
CA MET A 1 -11.88 -5.39 8.72
C MET A 1 -10.38 -5.29 9.00
N PHE A 2 -9.59 -4.63 8.15
CA PHE A 2 -8.15 -4.48 8.40
C PHE A 2 -7.87 -3.48 9.52
N THR A 3 -6.98 -3.85 10.44
CA THR A 3 -6.50 -3.00 11.53
C THR A 3 -5.53 -1.94 11.01
N GLN A 4 -5.09 -1.04 11.88
CA GLN A 4 -4.05 -0.07 11.51
C GLN A 4 -2.72 -0.76 11.17
N VAL A 5 -2.32 -1.78 11.94
CA VAL A 5 -1.11 -2.57 11.66
C VAL A 5 -1.16 -3.19 10.28
N HIS A 6 -2.29 -3.80 9.89
CA HIS A 6 -2.46 -4.36 8.55
C HIS A 6 -2.31 -3.30 7.46
N LYS A 7 -2.91 -2.11 7.66
CA LYS A 7 -2.85 -1.02 6.68
C LYS A 7 -1.45 -0.42 6.53
N THR A 8 -0.72 -0.28 7.64
CA THR A 8 0.68 0.16 7.62
C THR A 8 1.53 -0.83 6.82
N PHE A 9 1.41 -2.13 7.12
CA PHE A 9 2.12 -3.17 6.37
C PHE A 9 1.78 -3.14 4.87
N MET A 10 0.50 -2.98 4.51
CA MET A 10 0.06 -2.89 3.11
C MET A 10 0.79 -1.77 2.35
N ILE A 11 0.89 -0.59 2.96
CA ILE A 11 1.60 0.56 2.37
C ILE A 11 3.09 0.24 2.22
N GLU A 12 3.73 -0.19 3.30
CA GLU A 12 5.17 -0.48 3.32
C GLU A 12 5.56 -1.56 2.31
N SER A 13 4.85 -2.69 2.30
CA SER A 13 5.09 -3.79 1.37
C SER A 13 4.80 -3.38 -0.08
N TYR A 14 3.74 -2.60 -0.33
CA TYR A 14 3.42 -2.15 -1.69
C TYR A 14 4.52 -1.27 -2.29
N PHE A 15 5.03 -0.30 -1.52
CA PHE A 15 6.10 0.58 -1.99
C PHE A 15 7.46 -0.11 -2.02
N ARG A 16 7.78 -0.97 -1.05
CA ARG A 16 9.02 -1.76 -1.02
C ARG A 16 9.15 -2.69 -2.24
N ASN A 17 8.03 -3.25 -2.69
CA ASN A 17 7.97 -4.08 -3.90
C ASN A 17 7.88 -3.27 -5.21
N GLY A 18 7.96 -1.94 -5.13
CA GLY A 18 8.08 -1.08 -6.30
C GLY A 18 9.34 -1.40 -7.08
N ARG A 19 9.23 -1.56 -8.39
CA ARG A 19 10.37 -1.73 -9.29
C ARG A 19 10.36 -0.64 -10.35
N LYS A 20 11.55 -0.15 -10.72
CA LYS A 20 11.71 0.82 -11.79
C LYS A 20 11.89 0.09 -13.12
N VAL A 21 10.97 0.28 -14.04
CA VAL A 21 10.99 -0.31 -15.39
C VAL A 21 10.90 0.83 -16.38
N GLU A 22 11.90 0.96 -17.26
CA GLU A 22 11.96 2.03 -18.27
C GLU A 22 11.80 3.45 -17.70
N GLY A 23 12.28 3.69 -16.48
CA GLY A 23 12.18 4.99 -15.82
C GLY A 23 10.95 5.16 -14.93
N GLU A 24 9.92 4.32 -15.11
CA GLU A 24 8.66 4.39 -14.39
C GLU A 24 8.59 3.41 -13.22
N TRP A 25 8.00 3.85 -12.10
CA TRP A 25 7.76 2.97 -10.96
C TRP A 25 6.52 2.11 -11.18
N GLN A 26 6.72 0.79 -11.21
CA GLN A 26 5.65 -0.19 -11.25
C GLN A 26 5.51 -0.87 -9.88
N TYR A 27 4.27 -1.01 -9.43
CA TYR A 27 3.94 -1.61 -8.13
C TYR A 27 3.02 -2.81 -8.33
N SER A 28 3.32 -3.93 -7.65
CA SER A 28 2.56 -5.19 -7.76
C SER A 28 1.64 -5.38 -6.56
N VAL A 29 0.33 -5.33 -6.79
CA VAL A 29 -0.68 -5.70 -5.77
C VAL A 29 -0.53 -7.18 -5.37
N SER A 30 -0.21 -8.05 -6.33
CA SER A 30 -0.06 -9.48 -6.10
C SER A 30 1.10 -9.79 -5.16
N ASN A 31 2.26 -9.16 -5.36
CA ASN A 31 3.42 -9.37 -4.49
C ASN A 31 3.13 -8.87 -3.07
N CYS A 32 2.49 -7.70 -2.95
CA CYS A 32 2.08 -7.16 -1.66
C CYS A 32 1.06 -8.09 -0.94
N LEU A 33 0.12 -8.67 -1.68
CA LEU A 33 -0.84 -9.63 -1.11
C LEU A 33 -0.16 -10.93 -0.66
N GLU A 34 0.81 -11.43 -1.42
CA GLU A 34 1.57 -12.62 -1.06
C GLU A 34 2.37 -12.40 0.23
N GLU A 35 3.12 -11.31 0.33
CA GLU A 35 3.82 -10.94 1.56
C GLU A 35 2.86 -10.75 2.74
N PHE A 36 1.71 -10.13 2.50
CA PHE A 36 0.71 -9.92 3.54
C PHE A 36 0.16 -11.25 4.09
N ARG A 37 -0.09 -12.23 3.21
CA ARG A 37 -0.53 -13.57 3.62
C ARG A 37 0.53 -14.30 4.42
N ASN A 38 1.81 -14.11 4.08
CA ASN A 38 2.93 -14.70 4.79
C ASN A 38 3.12 -14.08 6.19
N GLU A 39 2.95 -12.76 6.31
CA GLU A 39 3.07 -12.05 7.59
C GLU A 39 1.87 -12.33 8.52
N PHE A 40 0.65 -12.43 7.96
CA PHE A 40 -0.59 -12.62 8.71
C PHE A 40 -1.29 -13.93 8.32
N PRO A 41 -0.67 -15.11 8.56
CA PRO A 41 -1.18 -16.39 8.05
C PRO A 41 -2.54 -16.79 8.66
N ASN A 42 -2.86 -16.27 9.85
CA ASN A 42 -4.11 -16.55 10.55
C ASN A 42 -5.26 -15.65 10.10
N LEU A 43 -5.01 -14.66 9.24
CA LEU A 43 -6.03 -13.75 8.74
C LEU A 43 -6.57 -14.28 7.40
N ALA A 44 -7.85 -14.64 7.36
CA ALA A 44 -8.52 -14.93 6.09
C ALA A 44 -8.68 -13.64 5.28
N VAL A 45 -7.98 -13.57 4.14
CA VAL A 45 -7.95 -12.39 3.26
C VAL A 45 -8.67 -12.66 1.96
N ASP A 46 -9.82 -12.00 1.79
CA ASP A 46 -10.43 -11.82 0.48
C ASP A 46 -9.61 -10.83 -0.37
N GLU A 47 -9.31 -11.23 -1.60
CA GLU A 47 -8.46 -10.45 -2.50
C GLU A 47 -9.10 -9.12 -2.90
N ASN A 48 -10.42 -9.11 -3.15
CA ASN A 48 -11.13 -7.87 -3.50
C ASN A 48 -11.08 -6.85 -2.36
N SER A 49 -11.35 -7.31 -1.14
CA SER A 49 -11.27 -6.51 0.09
C SER A 49 -9.87 -5.96 0.32
N PHE A 50 -8.84 -6.79 0.12
CA PHE A 50 -7.44 -6.38 0.20
C PHE A 50 -7.13 -5.27 -0.82
N ARG A 51 -7.43 -5.50 -2.10
CA ARG A 51 -7.17 -4.55 -3.18
C ARG A 51 -7.90 -3.22 -2.96
N CYS A 52 -9.17 -3.26 -2.55
CA CYS A 52 -9.94 -2.06 -2.23
C CYS A 52 -9.33 -1.28 -1.06
N THR A 53 -8.87 -1.99 -0.02
CA THR A 53 -8.24 -1.37 1.14
C THR A 53 -6.90 -0.76 0.78
N LEU A 54 -6.04 -1.53 0.09
CA LEU A 54 -4.72 -1.08 -0.39
C LEU A 54 -4.85 0.19 -1.24
N ARG A 55 -5.75 0.20 -2.22
CA ARG A 55 -6.00 1.38 -3.07
C ARG A 55 -6.37 2.60 -2.23
N ARG A 56 -7.27 2.43 -1.25
CA ARG A 56 -7.70 3.52 -0.38
C ARG A 56 -6.56 4.07 0.47
N VAL A 57 -5.75 3.20 1.08
CA VAL A 57 -4.67 3.65 1.98
C VAL A 57 -3.50 4.28 1.21
N VAL A 58 -3.18 3.78 0.01
CA VAL A 58 -2.19 4.39 -0.89
C VAL A 58 -2.66 5.77 -1.37
N GLN A 59 -3.95 5.92 -1.68
CA GLN A 59 -4.51 7.23 -2.05
C GLN A 59 -4.40 8.23 -0.91
N VAL A 60 -4.81 7.86 0.31
CA VAL A 60 -4.69 8.72 1.50
C VAL A 60 -3.24 9.11 1.77
N PHE A 61 -2.30 8.18 1.60
CA PHE A 61 -0.87 8.43 1.78
C PHE A 61 -0.38 9.51 0.79
N ARG A 62 -0.65 9.33 -0.51
CA ARG A 62 -0.27 10.30 -1.56
C ARG A 62 -0.91 11.68 -1.36
N ASP A 63 -2.19 11.71 -1.00
CA ASP A 63 -2.89 12.98 -0.75
C ASP A 63 -2.27 13.72 0.44
N THR A 64 -1.81 12.99 1.46
CA THR A 64 -1.15 13.56 2.64
C THR A 64 0.22 14.13 2.29
N GLU A 65 1.03 13.41 1.49
CA GLU A 65 2.33 13.91 0.99
C GLU A 65 2.16 15.22 0.22
N VAL A 66 1.20 15.27 -0.71
CA VAL A 66 0.88 16.47 -1.51
C VAL A 66 0.47 17.65 -0.62
N LEU A 67 -0.29 17.40 0.45
CA LEU A 67 -0.71 18.46 1.38
C LEU A 67 0.46 18.99 2.22
N VAL A 68 1.42 18.15 2.60
CA VAL A 68 2.63 18.57 3.32
C VAL A 68 3.50 19.45 2.43
N GLU A 69 3.72 19.05 1.17
CA GLU A 69 4.50 19.84 0.21
C GLU A 69 3.86 21.22 -0.06
N ARG A 70 2.54 21.27 -0.26
CA ARG A 70 1.82 22.53 -0.47
C ARG A 70 1.94 23.50 0.71
N LYS A 71 1.98 22.98 1.94
CA LYS A 71 2.15 23.80 3.15
C LYS A 71 3.60 24.24 3.36
N ALA A 72 4.58 23.52 2.83
CA ALA A 72 5.99 23.92 2.91
C ALA A 72 6.35 25.04 1.91
N LEU A 73 5.51 25.25 0.88
CA LEU A 73 5.71 26.24 -0.18
C LEU A 73 4.90 27.54 -0.01
N GLY A 74 4.07 27.66 1.03
CA GLY A 74 3.24 28.84 1.31
C GLY A 74 3.55 29.43 2.67
#